data_AF-A0A955V9W7-F1
#
_entry.id   AF-A0A955V9W7-F1
#
_cell.length_a   1.000
_cell.length_b   1.000
_cell.length_c   1.000
_cell.angle_alpha   90.00
_cell.angle_beta   90.00
_cell.angle_gamma   90.00
#
_symmetry.space_group_name_H-M   'P 1'
#
loop_
_entity.id
_entity.type
_entity.pdbx_description
1 polymer ?
#
loop_
_entity_poly.entity_id
_entity_poly.type
_entity_poly.pdbx_seq_one_letter_code
_entity_poly.pdbx_strand_id
1 'polypeptide(L)'
;MTRTLQFVLEQGIQGHHALIPEDVIRRAFRGPSCLDGGLDAGVAAETDALIDALQKLNDLRSQQACVADAPRDVQDVFVHLYFSFLDRMIVQRGATYH
;
A
#
# COMPACT_ATOMS: atom_id res chain seq x y z
N MET A 1 10.11 -10.44 -7.45
CA MET A 1 9.04 -9.43 -7.23
C MET A 1 7.64 -9.94 -7.60
N THR A 2 7.46 -10.74 -8.66
CA THR A 2 6.12 -11.24 -9.11
C THR A 2 5.41 -12.18 -8.12
N ARG A 3 6.14 -13.02 -7.37
CA ARG A 3 5.54 -13.94 -6.39
C ARG A 3 4.98 -13.24 -5.13
N THR A 4 5.63 -12.18 -4.66
CA THR A 4 5.15 -11.40 -3.50
C THR A 4 3.87 -10.65 -3.83
N LEU A 5 3.80 -9.99 -5.00
CA LEU A 5 2.61 -9.27 -5.44
C LEU A 5 1.40 -10.21 -5.56
N GLN A 6 1.58 -11.38 -6.15
CA GLN A 6 0.50 -12.36 -6.32
C GLN A 6 0.01 -12.93 -4.99
N PHE A 7 0.91 -13.28 -4.07
CA PHE A 7 0.54 -13.74 -2.72
C PHE A 7 -0.21 -12.65 -1.93
N VAL A 8 0.23 -11.40 -1.99
CA VAL A 8 -0.44 -10.28 -1.29
C VAL A 8 -1.80 -9.98 -1.91
N LEU A 9 -1.93 -10.03 -3.24
CA LEU A 9 -3.23 -9.94 -3.92
C LEU A 9 -4.16 -11.10 -3.52
N GLU A 10 -3.65 -12.32 -3.40
CA GLU A 10 -4.42 -13.48 -2.93
C GLU A 10 -4.87 -13.33 -1.47
N GLN A 11 -4.07 -12.72 -0.60
CA GLN A 11 -4.48 -12.36 0.76
C GLN A 11 -5.50 -11.20 0.79
N GLY A 12 -5.40 -10.25 -0.13
CA GLY A 12 -6.41 -9.21 -0.36
C GLY A 12 -7.75 -9.78 -0.82
N ILE A 13 -7.72 -10.70 -1.77
CA ILE A 13 -8.89 -11.42 -2.32
C ILE A 13 -9.57 -12.31 -1.27
N GLN A 14 -8.81 -12.88 -0.33
CA GLN A 14 -9.33 -13.63 0.82
C GLN A 14 -9.97 -12.74 1.91
N GLY A 15 -10.08 -11.42 1.69
CA GLY A 15 -10.73 -10.49 2.60
C GLY A 15 -9.83 -9.94 3.71
N HIS A 16 -8.53 -10.24 3.70
CA HIS A 16 -7.59 -9.79 4.73
C HIS A 16 -6.88 -8.46 4.39
N HIS A 17 -6.82 -8.07 3.11
CA HIS A 17 -6.27 -6.78 2.66
C HIS A 17 -7.20 -6.09 1.65
N ALA A 18 -8.34 -5.63 2.14
CA ALA A 18 -9.31 -4.90 1.33
C ALA A 18 -9.07 -3.39 1.32
N LEU A 19 -7.99 -2.88 1.91
CA LEU A 19 -7.79 -1.44 2.11
C LEU A 19 -7.61 -0.66 0.79
N ILE A 20 -7.05 -1.30 -0.24
CA ILE A 20 -6.66 -0.66 -1.50
C ILE A 20 -7.37 -1.35 -2.67
N PRO A 21 -8.13 -0.64 -3.51
CA PRO A 21 -8.74 -1.19 -4.71
C PRO A 21 -7.72 -1.81 -5.69
N GLU A 22 -8.11 -2.90 -6.37
CA GLU A 22 -7.21 -3.63 -7.28
C GLU A 22 -6.67 -2.75 -8.43
N ASP A 23 -7.49 -1.88 -8.98
CA ASP A 23 -7.12 -0.95 -10.05
C ASP A 23 -6.06 0.06 -9.61
N VAL A 24 -6.15 0.54 -8.36
CA VAL A 24 -5.15 1.41 -7.73
C VAL A 24 -3.81 0.68 -7.59
N ILE A 25 -3.83 -0.58 -7.12
CA ILE A 25 -2.62 -1.41 -7.01
C ILE A 25 -1.98 -1.61 -8.38
N ARG A 26 -2.75 -2.08 -9.37
CA ARG A 26 -2.23 -2.35 -10.73
C ARG A 26 -1.63 -1.11 -11.36
N ARG A 27 -2.23 0.06 -11.12
CA ARG A 27 -1.74 1.34 -11.63
C ARG A 27 -0.42 1.73 -10.98
N ALA A 28 -0.33 1.69 -9.65
CA ALA A 28 0.88 2.07 -8.92
C ALA A 28 2.11 1.24 -9.33
N PHE A 29 1.91 -0.02 -9.73
CA PHE A 29 2.97 -0.93 -10.17
C PHE A 29 3.20 -0.99 -11.69
N ARG A 30 2.51 -0.18 -12.51
CA ARG A 30 2.74 -0.15 -13.97
C ARG A 30 4.06 0.54 -14.37
N GLY A 31 4.60 1.38 -13.51
CA GLY A 31 5.81 2.14 -13.74
C GLY A 31 6.94 1.80 -12.77
N PRO A 32 8.10 2.47 -12.90
CA PRO A 32 9.14 2.43 -11.87
C PRO A 32 8.57 2.90 -10.52
N SER A 33 9.14 2.39 -9.43
CA SER A 33 8.73 2.77 -8.08
C SER A 33 8.89 4.28 -7.89
N CYS A 34 7.86 4.94 -7.37
CA CYS A 34 7.92 6.35 -7.01
C CYS A 34 8.92 6.61 -5.86
N LEU A 35 9.39 5.56 -5.18
CA LEU A 35 10.36 5.65 -4.09
C LEU A 35 11.82 5.69 -4.58
N ASP A 36 12.10 5.26 -5.82
CA ASP A 36 13.48 5.08 -6.32
C ASP A 36 14.18 6.40 -6.69
N GLY A 37 13.42 7.48 -6.89
CA GLY A 37 13.92 8.79 -7.35
C GLY A 37 13.99 9.88 -6.28
N GLY A 38 13.71 9.54 -5.01
CA GLY A 38 13.45 10.52 -3.96
C GLY A 38 12.00 11.01 -4.01
N LEU A 39 11.34 10.98 -2.85
CA LEU A 39 9.95 11.37 -2.71
C LEU A 39 9.84 12.89 -2.51
N ASP A 40 8.96 13.55 -3.24
CA ASP A 40 8.64 14.96 -3.03
C ASP A 40 8.13 15.19 -1.59
N ALA A 41 8.61 16.25 -0.95
CA ALA A 41 8.30 16.51 0.46
C ALA A 41 6.81 16.80 0.71
N GLY A 42 6.12 17.41 -0.26
CA GLY A 42 4.68 17.64 -0.18
C GLY A 42 3.91 16.32 -0.25
N VAL A 43 4.24 15.47 -1.23
CA VAL A 43 3.62 14.14 -1.37
C VAL A 43 3.89 13.26 -0.15
N ALA A 44 5.09 13.33 0.43
CA ALA A 44 5.43 12.62 1.67
C ALA A 44 4.52 13.07 2.83
N ALA A 45 4.40 14.39 3.05
CA ALA A 45 3.56 14.93 4.11
C ALA A 45 2.07 14.59 3.93
N GLU A 46 1.55 14.63 2.70
CA GLU A 46 0.18 14.23 2.40
C GLU A 46 -0.04 12.73 2.58
N THR A 47 0.97 11.91 2.27
CA THR A 47 0.92 10.46 2.51
C THR A 47 0.89 10.15 4.00
N ASP A 48 1.68 10.85 4.82
CA ASP A 48 1.64 10.71 6.28
C ASP A 48 0.26 11.14 6.83
N ALA A 49 -0.29 12.24 6.33
CA ALA A 49 -1.64 12.69 6.71
C ALA A 49 -2.72 11.68 6.33
N LEU A 50 -2.59 11.01 5.17
CA LEU A 50 -3.47 9.92 4.77
C LEU A 50 -3.38 8.74 5.75
N ILE A 51 -2.16 8.32 6.12
CA ILE A 51 -1.96 7.23 7.09
C ILE A 51 -2.62 7.56 8.43
N ASP A 52 -2.45 8.78 8.94
CA ASP A 52 -3.07 9.26 10.18
C ASP A 52 -4.60 9.30 10.08
N ALA A 53 -5.15 9.66 8.93
CA ALA A 53 -6.60 9.65 8.69
C ALA A 53 -7.15 8.21 8.73
N LEU A 54 -6.47 7.26 8.08
CA LEU A 54 -6.89 5.86 8.04
C LEU A 54 -6.91 5.21 9.43
N GLN A 55 -5.97 5.57 10.31
CA GLN A 55 -5.93 5.09 11.70
C GLN A 55 -7.11 5.56 12.56
N LYS A 56 -7.75 6.68 12.19
CA LYS A 56 -8.90 7.26 12.91
C LYS A 56 -10.23 6.69 12.44
N LEU A 57 -10.25 5.97 11.31
CA LEU A 57 -11.44 5.34 10.76
C LEU A 57 -11.58 3.92 11.33
N ASN A 58 -12.80 3.57 11.73
CA ASN A 58 -13.09 2.30 12.42
C ASN A 58 -13.67 1.23 11.49
N ASP A 59 -13.93 1.57 10.23
CA ASP A 59 -14.50 0.65 9.26
C ASP A 59 -13.75 0.66 7.93
N LEU A 60 -13.70 -0.51 7.32
CA LEU A 60 -12.95 -0.78 6.10
C LEU A 60 -13.48 0.02 4.90
N ARG A 61 -14.80 0.25 4.82
CA ARG A 61 -15.41 0.95 3.68
C ARG A 61 -15.01 2.42 3.67
N SER A 62 -15.01 3.06 4.83
CA SER A 62 -14.55 4.44 4.98
C SER A 62 -13.06 4.57 4.68
N GLN A 63 -12.25 3.59 5.11
CA GLN A 63 -10.82 3.57 4.80
C GLN A 63 -10.57 3.44 3.29
N GLN A 64 -11.27 2.54 2.61
CA GLN A 64 -11.19 2.40 1.15
C GLN A 64 -11.57 3.70 0.42
N ALA A 65 -12.65 4.35 0.84
CA ALA A 65 -13.07 5.63 0.26
C ALA A 65 -12.00 6.71 0.48
N CYS A 66 -11.42 6.78 1.68
CA CYS A 66 -10.35 7.72 2.01
C CYS A 66 -9.10 7.53 1.13
N VAL A 67 -8.69 6.27 0.87
CA VAL A 67 -7.59 5.99 -0.06
C VAL A 67 -7.97 6.36 -1.50
N ALA A 68 -9.20 6.04 -1.93
CA ALA A 68 -9.64 6.32 -3.30
C ALA A 68 -9.75 7.82 -3.61
N ASP A 69 -10.09 8.64 -2.61
CA ASP A 69 -10.23 10.10 -2.72
C ASP A 69 -8.89 10.84 -2.61
N ALA A 70 -7.81 10.19 -2.17
CA ALA A 70 -6.50 10.82 -2.04
C ALA A 70 -5.91 11.19 -3.42
N PRO A 71 -5.00 12.18 -3.49
CA PRO A 71 -4.26 12.48 -4.72
C PRO A 71 -3.55 11.26 -5.29
N ARG A 72 -3.44 11.20 -6.62
CA ARG A 72 -2.98 10.00 -7.31
C ARG A 72 -1.54 9.59 -6.94
N ASP A 73 -0.66 10.57 -6.87
CA ASP A 73 0.71 10.42 -6.40
C ASP A 73 0.77 9.91 -4.95
N VAL A 74 -0.06 10.46 -4.06
CA VAL A 74 -0.20 9.98 -2.67
C VAL A 74 -0.68 8.54 -2.62
N GLN A 75 -1.69 8.16 -3.44
CA GLN A 75 -2.15 6.78 -3.55
C GLN A 75 -1.02 5.85 -3.98
N ASP A 76 -0.29 6.22 -5.04
CA ASP A 76 0.76 5.39 -5.61
C ASP A 76 1.89 5.20 -4.58
N VAL A 77 2.28 6.25 -3.84
CA VAL A 77 3.27 6.17 -2.75
C VAL A 77 2.76 5.30 -1.60
N PHE A 78 1.53 5.50 -1.15
CA PHE A 78 0.92 4.70 -0.08
C PHE A 78 0.90 3.21 -0.45
N VAL A 79 0.54 2.87 -1.69
CA VAL A 79 0.59 1.49 -2.19
C VAL A 79 2.01 0.94 -2.10
N HIS A 80 3.02 1.65 -2.62
CA HIS A 80 4.40 1.18 -2.58
C HIS A 80 4.91 0.99 -1.14
N LEU A 81 4.58 1.90 -0.22
CA LEU A 81 4.91 1.77 1.21
C LEU A 81 4.23 0.57 1.84
N TYR A 82 2.94 0.39 1.59
CA TYR A 82 2.15 -0.70 2.13
C TYR A 82 2.70 -2.07 1.71
N PHE A 83 2.97 -2.25 0.41
CA PHE A 83 3.53 -3.50 -0.11
C PHE A 83 4.98 -3.71 0.32
N SER A 84 5.78 -2.65 0.46
CA SER A 84 7.15 -2.75 1.01
C SER A 84 7.13 -3.19 2.48
N PHE A 85 6.17 -2.72 3.26
CA PHE A 85 5.97 -3.17 4.64
C PHE A 85 5.60 -4.65 4.72
N LEU A 86 4.65 -5.10 3.88
CA LEU A 86 4.26 -6.51 3.82
C LEU A 86 5.42 -7.42 3.39
N ASP A 87 6.21 -7.03 2.40
CA ASP A 87 7.38 -7.80 1.96
C ASP A 87 8.40 -7.95 3.11
N ARG A 88 8.69 -6.88 3.84
CA ARG A 88 9.54 -6.93 5.04
C ARG A 88 9.00 -7.87 6.12
N MET A 89 7.69 -7.84 6.37
CA MET A 89 7.06 -8.75 7.34
C MET A 89 7.17 -10.21 6.92
N ILE A 90 6.98 -10.51 5.64
CA ILE A 90 7.09 -11.88 5.09
C ILE A 90 8.53 -12.38 5.24
N VAL A 91 9.52 -11.56 4.87
CA VAL A 91 10.94 -11.91 4.99
C VAL A 91 11.34 -12.18 6.45
N GLN A 92 10.90 -11.32 7.38
CA GLN A 92 11.17 -11.52 8.81
C GLN A 92 10.56 -12.82 9.34
N ARG A 93 9.32 -13.14 8.96
CA ARG A 93 8.68 -14.40 9.37
C ARG A 93 9.34 -15.62 8.75
N GLY A 94 9.73 -15.56 7.48
CA GLY A 94 10.46 -16.64 6.80
C GLY A 94 11.82 -16.92 7.42
N ALA A 95 12.52 -15.88 7.90
CA ALA A 95 13.79 -16.02 8.62
C ALA A 95 13.66 -16.65 10.01
N THR A 96 12.43 -16.77 10.55
CA THR A 96 12.19 -17.38 11.88
C THR A 96 11.92 -18.90 11.80
N TYR A 97 11.85 -19.48 10.59
CA TYR A 97 11.64 -20.92 10.36
C TYR A 97 12.92 -21.67 9.94
N HIS A 98 14.10 -21.11 10.25
CA HIS A 98 15.40 -21.74 10.03
C HIS A 98 16.16 -21.90 11.34
#